data_AF-A0A3B9UDA6-F1
#
_entry.id   AF-A0A3B9UDA6-F1
#
_cell.length_a   1.000
_cell.length_b   1.000
_cell.length_c   1.000
_cell.angle_alpha   90.00
_cell.angle_beta   90.00
_cell.angle_gamma   90.00
#
_symmetry.space_group_name_H-M   'P 1'
#
loop_
_entity.id
_entity.type
_entity.pdbx_description
1 polymer ?
#
loop_
_entity_poly.entity_id
_entity_poly.type
_entity_poly.pdbx_seq_one_letter_code
_entity_poly.pdbx_strand_id
1 'polypeptide(L)'
;MVERNHPKQAAFSLSSRLITFVLIKVMFNLNEDNRIVMAQHPTDMRMGVNGMCGQVRKVGLEPSNGDVYIFVGKSRTTMKLLHWER
;
A
#
# COMPACT_ATOMS: atom_id res chain seq x y z
N MET A 1 -32.20 -24.62 24.34
CA MET A 1 -31.79 -25.57 23.28
C MET A 1 -32.15 -24.91 21.96
N VAL A 2 -31.19 -24.26 21.29
CA VAL A 2 -30.42 -24.77 20.12
C VAL A 2 -31.38 -24.90 18.93
N GLU A 3 -31.26 -24.17 17.82
CA GLU A 3 -30.06 -23.89 17.01
C GLU A 3 -30.32 -22.66 16.10
N ARG A 4 -29.46 -21.62 16.17
CA ARG A 4 -29.43 -20.57 15.14
C ARG A 4 -28.50 -21.04 14.02
N ASN A 5 -29.10 -21.46 12.92
CA ASN A 5 -28.44 -21.85 11.68
C ASN A 5 -27.63 -20.67 11.12
N HIS A 6 -26.33 -20.63 11.43
CA HIS A 6 -25.37 -19.75 10.77
C HIS A 6 -25.09 -20.31 9.37
N PRO A 7 -25.34 -19.57 8.28
CA PRO A 7 -24.80 -19.98 6.99
C PRO A 7 -23.28 -19.98 7.11
N LYS A 8 -22.72 -21.18 6.96
CA LYS A 8 -21.29 -21.46 6.91
C LYS A 8 -20.66 -20.47 5.95
N GLN A 9 -19.73 -19.67 6.48
CA GLN A 9 -18.86 -18.76 5.75
C GLN A 9 -18.20 -19.55 4.63
N ALA A 10 -18.85 -19.52 3.46
CA ALA A 10 -18.45 -20.28 2.30
C ALA A 10 -17.12 -19.69 1.82
N ALA A 11 -16.05 -20.37 2.20
CA ALA A 11 -14.85 -20.55 1.41
C ALA A 11 -14.42 -19.32 0.58
N PHE A 12 -14.03 -18.23 1.25
CA PHE A 12 -13.20 -17.19 0.64
C PHE A 12 -11.75 -17.68 0.54
N SER A 13 -11.56 -18.80 -0.15
CA SER A 13 -10.24 -19.31 -0.55
C SER A 13 -10.02 -19.00 -2.03
N LEU A 14 -10.26 -17.75 -2.43
CA LEU A 14 -9.67 -17.23 -3.66
C LEU A 14 -8.27 -16.76 -3.26
N SER A 15 -7.25 -17.28 -3.92
CA SER A 15 -5.84 -17.08 -3.56
C SER A 15 -5.58 -15.66 -3.04
N SER A 16 -5.17 -15.56 -1.78
CA SER A 16 -4.99 -14.29 -1.06
C SER A 16 -4.09 -13.30 -1.81
N ARG A 17 -3.27 -13.78 -2.76
CA ARG A 17 -2.42 -12.92 -3.60
C ARG A 17 -3.19 -12.13 -4.65
N LEU A 18 -4.19 -12.73 -5.31
CA LEU A 18 -4.92 -12.08 -6.40
C LEU A 18 -5.97 -11.09 -5.88
N ILE A 19 -6.68 -11.46 -4.79
CA ILE A 19 -7.64 -10.57 -4.12
C ILE A 19 -6.95 -9.31 -3.60
N THR A 20 -5.80 -9.46 -2.92
CA THR A 20 -5.03 -8.31 -2.44
C THR A 20 -4.52 -7.44 -3.60
N PHE A 21 -4.04 -8.04 -4.70
CA PHE A 21 -3.58 -7.30 -5.86
C PHE A 21 -4.70 -6.46 -6.52
N VAL A 22 -5.88 -7.06 -6.74
CA VAL A 22 -7.00 -6.39 -7.40
C VAL A 22 -7.65 -5.34 -6.49
N LEU A 23 -7.81 -5.61 -5.19
CA LEU A 23 -8.37 -4.63 -4.24
C LEU A 23 -7.48 -3.39 -4.10
N ILE A 24 -6.16 -3.55 -4.02
CA ILE A 24 -5.24 -2.40 -3.93
C ILE A 24 -5.29 -1.57 -5.21
N LYS A 25 -5.35 -2.23 -6.38
CA LYS A 25 -5.43 -1.55 -7.69
C LYS A 25 -6.72 -0.71 -7.81
N VAL A 26 -7.85 -1.26 -7.36
CA VAL A 26 -9.16 -0.58 -7.37
C VAL A 26 -9.26 0.53 -6.31
N MET A 27 -8.63 0.37 -5.14
CA MET A 27 -8.68 1.37 -4.06
C MET A 27 -7.71 2.56 -4.23
N PHE A 28 -6.64 2.42 -5.03
CA PHE A 28 -5.60 3.46 -5.21
C PHE A 28 -5.41 3.91 -6.68
N ASN A 29 -6.33 3.55 -7.58
CA ASN A 29 -6.28 3.88 -9.01
C ASN A 29 -4.89 3.65 -9.64
N LEU A 30 -4.24 2.55 -9.26
CA LEU A 30 -2.88 2.25 -9.70
C LEU A 30 -2.93 1.76 -11.14
N ASN A 31 -2.37 2.54 -12.07
CA ASN A 31 -2.32 2.14 -13.47
C ASN A 31 -1.23 1.07 -13.71
N GLU A 32 -1.31 0.37 -14.83
CA GLU A 32 -0.36 -0.70 -15.19
C GLU A 32 1.07 -0.18 -15.39
N ASP A 33 1.22 1.11 -15.69
CA ASP A 33 2.51 1.79 -15.87
C ASP A 33 3.09 2.38 -14.57
N ASN A 34 2.37 2.30 -13.44
CA ASN A 34 2.84 2.92 -12.20
C ASN A 34 4.04 2.15 -11.65
N ARG A 35 5.22 2.78 -11.72
CA ARG A 35 6.43 2.25 -11.11
C ARG A 35 6.32 2.32 -9.59
N ILE A 36 6.45 1.16 -8.95
CA ILE A 36 6.39 1.02 -7.50
C ILE A 36 7.82 1.01 -6.94
N VAL A 37 8.09 1.90 -5.99
CA VAL A 37 9.40 2.04 -5.34
C VAL A 37 9.22 1.90 -3.83
N MET A 38 10.03 1.07 -3.19
CA MET A 38 9.97 0.85 -1.75
C MET A 38 11.20 1.42 -1.05
N ALA A 39 10.99 2.13 0.05
CA ALA A 39 12.08 2.58 0.91
C ALA A 39 12.87 1.38 1.46
N GLN A 40 14.19 1.40 1.27
CA GLN A 40 15.08 0.31 1.71
C GLN A 40 15.20 0.20 3.24
N HIS A 41 15.04 1.32 3.93
CA HIS A 41 15.15 1.38 5.39
C HIS A 41 13.80 1.68 6.04
N PRO A 42 13.58 1.20 7.27
CA PRO A 42 12.39 1.56 8.01
C PRO A 42 12.25 3.07 8.15
N THR A 43 11.06 3.57 7.87
CA THR A 43 10.75 4.99 7.94
C THR A 43 9.99 5.28 9.23
N ASP A 44 10.26 6.42 9.86
CA ASP A 44 9.41 6.90 10.95
C ASP A 44 8.02 7.23 10.38
N MET A 45 7.01 6.46 10.78
CA MET A 45 5.64 6.63 10.32
C MET A 45 4.99 7.93 10.84
N ARG A 46 5.61 8.63 11.80
CA ARG A 46 5.20 9.97 12.22
C ARG A 46 5.53 11.05 11.19
N MET A 47 6.38 10.73 10.20
CA MET A 47 6.74 11.64 9.12
C MET A 47 5.51 11.97 8.25
N GLY A 48 5.30 13.27 8.02
CA GLY A 48 4.28 13.78 7.11
C GLY A 48 4.69 13.69 5.64
N VAL A 49 3.78 14.08 4.74
CA VAL A 49 3.96 14.01 3.29
C VAL A 49 5.22 14.73 2.81
N ASN A 50 5.46 15.97 3.28
CA ASN A 50 6.66 16.74 2.89
C ASN A 50 7.97 16.05 3.27
N GLY A 51 8.01 15.37 4.43
CA GLY A 51 9.18 14.61 4.85
C GLY A 51 9.40 13.38 3.97
N MET A 52 8.33 12.69 3.59
CA MET A 52 8.39 11.57 2.65
C MET A 52 8.85 12.02 1.25
N CYS A 53 8.32 13.13 0.73
CA CYS A 53 8.80 13.75 -0.50
C CYS A 53 10.30 14.09 -0.43
N GLY A 54 10.77 14.60 0.71
CA GLY A 54 12.19 14.84 0.94
C GLY A 54 13.04 13.57 0.89
N GLN A 55 12.55 12.44 1.41
CA GLN A 55 13.23 11.15 1.30
C GLN A 55 13.31 10.65 -0.15
N VAL A 56 12.25 10.81 -0.93
CA VAL A 56 12.24 10.49 -2.37
C VAL A 56 13.29 11.33 -3.12
N ARG A 57 13.32 12.64 -2.87
CA ARG A 57 14.30 13.55 -3.49
C ARG A 57 15.74 13.22 -3.10
N LYS A 58 16.00 12.79 -1.86
CA LYS A 58 17.35 12.40 -1.39
C LYS A 58 17.95 11.22 -2.15
N VAL A 59 17.11 10.34 -2.69
CA VAL A 59 17.56 9.20 -3.51
C VAL A 59 17.53 9.51 -5.01
N GLY A 60 17.37 10.79 -5.40
CA GLY A 60 17.40 11.24 -6.78
C GLY A 60 16.11 10.95 -7.58
N LEU A 61 15.00 10.70 -6.90
CA LEU A 61 13.69 10.47 -7.53
C LEU A 61 12.80 11.71 -7.37
N GLU A 62 11.80 11.86 -8.25
CA GLU A 62 10.85 12.98 -8.18
C GLU A 62 9.47 12.49 -7.70
N PRO A 63 8.96 12.97 -6.54
CA PRO A 63 7.71 12.48 -5.96
C PRO A 63 6.45 12.84 -6.76
N SER A 64 6.54 13.76 -7.73
CA SER A 64 5.42 14.19 -8.58
C SER A 64 5.38 13.50 -9.95
N ASN A 65 6.21 12.47 -10.18
CA ASN A 65 6.30 11.77 -11.46
C ASN A 65 5.18 10.74 -11.69
N GLY A 66 4.27 10.55 -10.73
CA GLY A 66 3.22 9.54 -10.79
C GLY A 66 3.64 8.15 -10.27
N ASP A 67 4.90 7.98 -9.88
CA ASP A 67 5.36 6.75 -9.22
C ASP A 67 4.71 6.61 -7.83
N VAL A 68 4.66 5.37 -7.36
CA VAL A 68 4.10 5.04 -6.06
C VAL A 68 5.23 4.66 -5.12
N TYR A 69 5.42 5.46 -4.07
CA TYR A 69 6.47 5.26 -3.09
C TYR A 69 5.92 4.63 -1.81
N ILE A 70 6.45 3.47 -1.45
CA ILE A 70 6.05 2.69 -0.27
C ILE A 70 7.04 2.95 0.88
N PHE A 71 6.51 3.42 2.00
CA PHE A 71 7.25 3.59 3.25
C PHE A 71 6.73 2.61 4.29
N VAL A 72 7.62 1.90 4.97
CA VAL A 72 7.25 0.89 5.98
C VAL A 72 7.86 1.24 7.33
N GLY A 73 7.06 1.14 8.39
CA GLY A 73 7.51 1.37 9.75
C GLY A 73 8.48 0.30 10.26
N LYS A 74 9.21 0.60 11.34
CA LYS A 74 10.16 -0.33 11.98
C LYS A 74 9.55 -1.69 12.35
N SER A 75 8.32 -1.69 12.86
CA SER A 75 7.57 -2.91 13.21
C SER A 75 7.00 -3.65 12.00
N ARG A 76 7.01 -3.06 10.80
CA ARG A 76 6.39 -3.57 9.57
C ARG A 76 4.87 -3.82 9.67
N THR A 77 4.23 -3.31 10.72
CA THR A 77 2.77 -3.39 10.93
C THR A 77 2.01 -2.25 10.26
N THR A 78 2.73 -1.21 9.84
CA THR A 78 2.16 0.00 9.25
C THR A 78 2.99 0.41 8.06
N MET A 79 2.31 0.79 6.98
CA MET A 79 2.92 1.34 5.78
C MET A 79 2.15 2.56 5.29
N LYS A 80 2.84 3.42 4.56
CA LYS A 80 2.28 4.57 3.87
C LYS A 80 2.61 4.49 2.39
N LEU A 81 1.64 4.85 1.57
CA LEU A 81 1.79 5.01 0.13
C LEU A 81 1.80 6.50 -0.16
N LEU A 82 2.80 6.95 -0.91
CA LEU A 82 2.87 8.28 -1.48
C LEU A 82 2.69 8.12 -2.98
N HIS A 83 1.57 8.59 -3.50
CA HIS A 83 1.23 8.59 -4.91
C HIS A 83 0.80 10.01 -5.29
N TRP A 84 1.34 10.52 -6.40
CA TRP A 84 0.95 11.81 -6.94
C TRP A 84 0.00 11.59 -8.10
N GLU A 85 -1.29 11.82 -7.88
CA GLU A 85 -2.31 11.82 -8.93
C GLU A 85 -2.40 13.20 -9.56
N ARG A 86 -2.62 13.22 -10.88
CA ARG A 86 -2.82 14.45 -11.65
C ARG A 86 -4.29 14.68 -11.93
#